data_AF-A0A645GPY5-F1
#
_entry.id   AF-A0A645GPY5-F1
#
_cell.length_a   1.000
_cell.length_b   1.000
_cell.length_c   1.000
_cell.angle_alpha   90.00
_cell.angle_beta   90.00
_cell.angle_gamma   90.00
#
_symmetry.space_group_name_H-M   'P 1'
#
loop_
_entity.id
_entity.type
_entity.pdbx_description
1 polymer ?
#
loop_
_entity_poly.entity_id
_entity_poly.type
_entity_poly.pdbx_seq_one_letter_code
_entity_poly.pdbx_strand_id
1 'polypeptide(L)'
;MTADQASALRRAIASAIDRQYIIDTVGQTEQKVATSWVGYGVNDGNGGQFKDAAAWDYPNGSDGYFNDNDIDSAVQILTDAGFEMENGMLKTPIEFEYLINESTGHQGIAECVQQDLAAIGVNITIHTVDWATFVNERQAGNFDLCRHGWLCDFNDPINMLELFGSTSGNNDAQLGK
;
A
#
# COMPACT_ATOMS: atom_id res chain seq x y z
N MET A 1 18.83 -8.67 1.49
CA MET A 1 18.22 -7.61 0.67
C MET A 1 18.88 -6.28 1.00
N THR A 2 19.31 -5.50 0.00
CA THR A 2 19.83 -4.13 0.21
C THR A 2 18.68 -3.13 0.43
N ALA A 3 19.00 -1.90 0.83
CA ALA A 3 17.98 -0.84 0.97
C ALA A 3 17.27 -0.53 -0.36
N ASP A 4 18.02 -0.53 -1.47
CA ASP A 4 17.48 -0.31 -2.81
C ASP A 4 16.57 -1.46 -3.23
N GLN A 5 16.97 -2.71 -2.97
CA GLN A 5 16.13 -3.88 -3.21
C GLN A 5 14.84 -3.85 -2.37
N ALA A 6 14.92 -3.41 -1.11
CA ALA A 6 13.75 -3.27 -0.25
C ALA A 6 12.80 -2.18 -0.78
N SER A 7 13.35 -1.07 -1.27
CA SER A 7 12.58 0.01 -1.90
C SER A 7 11.90 -0.45 -3.18
N ALA A 8 12.63 -1.16 -4.04
CA ALA A 8 12.10 -1.74 -5.27
C ALA A 8 10.98 -2.75 -4.99
N LEU A 9 11.15 -3.63 -4.00
CA LEU A 9 10.13 -4.59 -3.59
C LEU A 9 8.83 -3.90 -3.15
N ARG A 10 8.91 -2.86 -2.32
CA ARG A 10 7.72 -2.07 -1.91
C ARG A 10 7.02 -1.43 -3.12
N ARG A 11 7.77 -0.92 -4.10
CA ARG A 11 7.21 -0.33 -5.33
C ARG A 11 6.57 -1.38 -6.22
N ALA A 12 7.20 -2.55 -6.39
CA ALA A 12 6.65 -3.65 -7.16
C ALA A 12 5.34 -4.18 -6.55
N ILE A 13 5.30 -4.36 -5.23
CA ILE A 13 4.08 -4.71 -4.48
C ILE A 13 2.98 -3.68 -4.74
N ALA A 14 3.30 -2.38 -4.68
CA ALA A 14 2.30 -1.33 -4.92
C ALA A 14 1.74 -1.37 -6.37
N SER A 15 2.57 -1.66 -7.36
CA SER A 15 2.16 -1.76 -8.77
C SER A 15 1.34 -3.02 -9.08
N ALA A 16 1.60 -4.14 -8.40
CA ALA A 16 0.98 -5.43 -8.72
C ALA A 16 -0.49 -5.58 -8.27
N ILE A 17 -0.94 -4.77 -7.30
CA ILE A 17 -2.29 -4.90 -6.74
C ILE A 17 -3.35 -4.39 -7.74
N ASP A 18 -4.41 -5.17 -7.96
CA ASP A 18 -5.58 -4.79 -8.76
C ASP A 18 -6.65 -4.13 -7.87
N ARG A 19 -6.51 -2.81 -7.68
CA ARG A 19 -7.43 -2.05 -6.82
C ARG A 19 -8.81 -1.96 -7.45
N GLN A 20 -8.90 -1.83 -8.78
CA GLN A 20 -10.18 -1.77 -9.44
C GLN A 20 -10.99 -3.06 -9.24
N TYR A 21 -10.36 -4.23 -9.36
CA TYR A 21 -11.00 -5.52 -9.05
C TYR A 21 -11.46 -5.58 -7.60
N ILE A 22 -10.63 -5.17 -6.63
CA ILE A 22 -10.99 -5.12 -5.21
C ILE A 22 -12.22 -4.23 -4.99
N ILE A 23 -12.28 -3.07 -5.63
CA ILE A 23 -13.43 -2.15 -5.55
C ILE A 23 -14.69 -2.81 -6.09
N ASP A 24 -14.61 -3.42 -7.28
CA ASP A 24 -15.78 -3.98 -7.97
C ASP A 24 -16.32 -5.26 -7.33
N THR A 25 -15.47 -6.02 -6.65
CA THR A 25 -15.81 -7.35 -6.13
C THR A 25 -15.97 -7.42 -4.62
N VAL A 26 -15.22 -6.63 -3.86
CA VAL A 26 -15.24 -6.62 -2.40
C VAL A 26 -15.81 -5.30 -1.87
N GLY A 27 -15.33 -4.17 -2.38
CA GLY A 27 -15.67 -2.84 -1.87
C GLY A 27 -17.13 -2.42 -2.12
N GLN A 28 -17.59 -2.54 -3.37
CA GLN A 28 -18.96 -2.32 -3.86
C GLN A 28 -19.69 -1.09 -3.29
N THR A 29 -18.93 -0.04 -2.95
CA THR A 29 -19.45 1.17 -2.31
C THR A 29 -18.86 2.43 -2.95
N GLU A 30 -18.71 2.38 -4.28
CA GLU A 30 -18.29 3.53 -5.13
C GLU A 30 -16.93 4.12 -4.75
N GLN A 31 -16.04 3.31 -4.16
CA GLN A 31 -14.66 3.72 -3.94
C GLN A 31 -13.98 4.03 -5.28
N LYS A 32 -12.96 4.88 -5.21
CA LYS A 32 -12.09 5.19 -6.34
C LYS A 32 -10.73 4.56 -6.11
N VAL A 33 -10.06 4.15 -7.19
CA VAL A 33 -8.68 3.68 -7.13
C VAL A 33 -7.83 4.76 -6.45
N ALA A 34 -7.18 4.37 -5.35
CA ALA A 34 -6.27 5.24 -4.63
C ALA A 34 -4.86 5.04 -5.17
N THR A 35 -4.35 6.06 -5.85
CA THR A 35 -3.00 6.10 -6.41
C THR A 35 -2.01 6.92 -5.57
N SER A 36 -2.51 7.48 -4.46
CA SER A 36 -1.76 8.32 -3.53
C SER A 36 -2.24 8.17 -2.10
N TRP A 37 -1.37 8.53 -1.16
CA TRP A 37 -1.73 8.56 0.26
C TRP A 37 -2.75 9.65 0.56
N VAL A 38 -2.50 10.88 0.10
CA VAL A 38 -3.52 11.94 0.15
C VAL A 38 -4.58 11.64 -0.91
N GLY A 39 -5.81 11.45 -0.44
CA GLY A 39 -6.95 11.01 -1.26
C GLY A 39 -7.67 12.16 -1.99
N TYR A 40 -8.69 11.79 -2.77
CA TYR A 40 -9.59 12.76 -3.40
C TYR A 40 -10.39 13.57 -2.37
N GLY A 41 -10.74 14.81 -2.69
CA GLY A 41 -11.57 15.67 -1.84
C GLY A 41 -10.83 16.35 -0.68
N VAL A 42 -9.51 16.10 -0.54
CA VAL A 42 -8.67 16.83 0.41
C VAL A 42 -8.36 18.22 -0.14
N ASN A 43 -8.54 19.27 0.65
CA ASN A 43 -8.24 20.65 0.27
C ASN A 43 -6.73 20.86 0.08
N ASP A 44 -6.32 21.84 -0.72
CA ASP A 44 -4.90 22.20 -0.90
C ASP A 44 -4.41 23.33 0.04
N GLY A 45 -5.28 23.82 0.93
CA GLY A 45 -5.02 24.97 1.80
C GLY A 45 -5.06 26.34 1.10
N ASN A 46 -5.29 26.38 -0.21
CA ASN A 46 -5.31 27.58 -1.06
C ASN A 46 -6.66 27.81 -1.77
N GLY A 47 -7.72 27.13 -1.30
CA GLY A 47 -9.08 27.23 -1.86
C GLY A 47 -9.38 26.26 -2.99
N GLY A 48 -8.46 25.34 -3.30
CA GLY A 48 -8.62 24.23 -4.24
C GLY A 48 -8.55 22.86 -3.59
N GLN A 49 -8.37 21.82 -4.41
CA GLN A 49 -8.17 20.44 -3.95
C GLN A 49 -6.73 20.00 -4.22
N PHE A 50 -6.18 19.21 -3.31
CA PHE A 50 -4.78 18.77 -3.35
C PHE A 50 -4.44 18.00 -4.63
N LYS A 51 -5.32 17.08 -5.07
CA LYS A 51 -5.11 16.30 -6.31
C LYS A 51 -5.34 17.10 -7.60
N ASP A 52 -5.95 18.28 -7.52
CA ASP A 52 -6.18 19.17 -8.67
C ASP A 52 -5.10 20.27 -8.76
N ALA A 53 -4.26 20.42 -7.73
CA ALA A 53 -3.25 21.45 -7.66
C ALA A 53 -2.17 21.20 -8.72
N ALA A 54 -1.68 22.27 -9.36
CA ALA A 54 -0.60 22.19 -10.35
C ALA A 54 0.72 21.58 -9.82
N ALA A 55 0.86 21.50 -8.49
CA ALA A 55 1.99 20.85 -7.82
C ALA A 55 1.84 19.32 -7.70
N TRP A 56 0.67 18.76 -8.02
CA TRP A 56 0.39 17.32 -8.04
C TRP A 56 0.87 16.67 -9.35
N ASP A 57 2.17 16.83 -9.67
CA ASP A 57 2.84 16.23 -10.83
C ASP A 57 3.75 15.06 -10.42
N TYR A 58 3.70 14.66 -9.14
CA TYR A 58 4.62 13.69 -8.56
C TYR A 58 4.03 12.27 -8.55
N PRO A 59 4.80 11.24 -8.93
CA PRO A 59 6.20 11.27 -9.36
C PRO A 59 6.40 11.51 -10.86
N ASN A 60 5.38 11.39 -11.71
CA ASN A 60 5.54 11.33 -13.18
C ASN A 60 4.44 12.04 -14.01
N GLY A 61 3.62 12.91 -13.42
CA GLY A 61 2.45 13.51 -14.10
C GLY A 61 1.32 12.54 -14.49
N SER A 62 1.44 11.28 -14.08
CA SER A 62 0.34 10.32 -13.96
C SER A 62 -0.44 10.58 -12.67
N ASP A 63 -1.72 10.21 -12.62
CA ASP A 63 -2.54 10.28 -11.39
C ASP A 63 -1.97 9.36 -10.30
N GLY A 64 -0.91 9.79 -9.59
CA GLY A 64 -0.31 9.13 -8.42
C GLY A 64 0.97 8.32 -8.64
N TYR A 65 1.39 7.56 -7.61
CA TYR A 65 2.74 6.98 -7.44
C TYR A 65 3.01 5.69 -8.21
N PHE A 66 1.96 5.01 -8.68
CA PHE A 66 2.03 3.70 -9.31
C PHE A 66 0.84 3.53 -10.27
N ASN A 67 1.03 2.67 -11.27
CA ASN A 67 -0.07 2.16 -12.08
C ASN A 67 -0.83 1.08 -11.29
N ASP A 68 -2.13 0.93 -11.57
CA ASP A 68 -2.96 -0.13 -11.00
C ASP A 68 -2.86 -1.41 -11.84
N ASN A 69 -2.76 -2.56 -11.17
CA ASN A 69 -2.61 -3.89 -11.80
C ASN A 69 -1.54 -3.95 -12.91
N ASP A 70 -0.34 -3.45 -12.64
CA ASP A 70 0.76 -3.40 -13.60
C ASP A 70 1.86 -4.41 -13.23
N ILE A 71 1.58 -5.69 -13.53
CA ILE A 71 2.47 -6.82 -13.27
C ILE A 71 3.77 -6.69 -14.05
N ASP A 72 3.73 -6.25 -15.31
CA ASP A 72 4.91 -6.08 -16.14
C ASP A 72 5.87 -5.05 -15.53
N SER A 73 5.36 -3.90 -15.09
CA SER A 73 6.16 -2.90 -14.37
C SER A 73 6.68 -3.44 -13.04
N ALA A 74 5.88 -4.20 -12.28
CA ALA A 74 6.32 -4.80 -11.02
C ALA A 74 7.52 -5.76 -11.25
N VAL A 75 7.43 -6.63 -12.24
CA VAL A 75 8.51 -7.56 -12.63
C VAL A 75 9.75 -6.82 -13.11
N GLN A 76 9.58 -5.76 -13.90
CA GLN A 76 10.69 -4.93 -14.37
C GLN A 76 11.40 -4.25 -13.18
N ILE A 77 10.66 -3.66 -12.24
CA ILE A 77 11.21 -3.03 -11.03
C ILE A 77 12.04 -4.01 -10.21
N LEU A 78 11.56 -5.24 -10.04
CA LEU A 78 12.30 -6.30 -9.32
C LEU A 78 13.56 -6.72 -10.09
N THR A 79 13.46 -6.90 -11.41
CA THR A 79 14.59 -7.27 -12.26
C THR A 79 15.69 -6.20 -12.22
N ASP A 80 15.32 -4.93 -12.34
CA ASP A 80 16.26 -3.80 -12.32
C ASP A 80 16.96 -3.64 -10.97
N ALA A 81 16.29 -4.04 -9.88
CA ALA A 81 16.87 -4.08 -8.54
C ALA A 81 17.75 -5.32 -8.28
N GLY A 82 17.90 -6.19 -9.28
CA GLY A 82 18.78 -7.36 -9.22
C GLY A 82 18.17 -8.58 -8.54
N PHE A 83 16.84 -8.69 -8.47
CA PHE A 83 16.19 -9.95 -8.10
C PHE A 83 16.26 -10.94 -9.27
N GLU A 84 16.46 -12.23 -8.96
CA GLU A 84 16.39 -13.28 -9.96
C GLU A 84 14.93 -13.59 -10.28
N MET A 85 14.57 -13.51 -11.55
CA MET A 85 13.21 -13.83 -12.03
C MET A 85 13.19 -15.16 -12.77
N GLU A 86 12.09 -15.89 -12.63
CA GLU A 86 11.78 -17.11 -13.38
C GLU A 86 10.32 -17.07 -13.80
N ASN A 87 10.05 -17.24 -15.10
CA ASN A 87 8.68 -17.22 -15.68
C ASN A 87 7.83 -15.99 -15.28
N GLY A 88 8.45 -14.81 -15.17
CA GLY A 88 7.76 -13.57 -14.79
C GLY A 88 7.49 -13.40 -13.30
N MET A 89 8.09 -14.23 -12.44
CA MET A 89 7.96 -14.15 -10.98
C MET A 89 9.32 -14.16 -10.31
N LEU A 90 9.40 -13.78 -9.04
CA LEU A 90 10.60 -14.02 -8.23
C LEU A 90 10.95 -15.51 -8.22
N LYS A 91 12.18 -15.85 -8.64
CA LYS A 91 12.68 -17.24 -8.64
C LYS A 91 12.73 -17.82 -7.22
N THR A 92 13.09 -16.99 -6.25
CA THR A 92 13.01 -17.33 -4.82
C THR A 92 11.85 -16.52 -4.24
N PRO A 93 10.72 -17.17 -3.90
CA PRO A 93 9.59 -16.47 -3.34
C PRO A 93 9.95 -15.73 -2.06
N ILE A 94 9.33 -14.57 -1.86
CA ILE A 94 9.40 -13.83 -0.61
C ILE A 94 8.12 -14.11 0.16
N GLU A 95 8.28 -14.58 1.39
CA GLU A 95 7.19 -14.91 2.29
C GLU A 95 6.96 -13.73 3.25
N PHE A 96 5.70 -13.37 3.44
CA PHE A 96 5.30 -12.36 4.41
C PHE A 96 4.07 -12.77 5.20
N GLU A 97 3.97 -12.31 6.44
CA GLU A 97 2.70 -12.30 7.16
C GLU A 97 1.94 -10.99 6.89
N TYR A 98 0.66 -11.11 6.53
CA TYR A 98 -0.24 -9.98 6.33
C TYR A 98 -1.23 -9.85 7.48
N LEU A 99 -0.93 -8.95 8.41
CA LEU A 99 -1.73 -8.68 9.59
C LEU A 99 -2.99 -7.87 9.26
N ILE A 100 -4.16 -8.40 9.60
CA ILE A 100 -5.45 -7.71 9.48
C ILE A 100 -6.26 -7.80 10.77
N ASN A 101 -7.20 -6.87 10.95
CA ASN A 101 -8.23 -6.98 11.99
C ASN A 101 -9.50 -7.63 11.43
N GLU A 102 -10.30 -8.25 12.30
CA GLU A 102 -11.55 -8.93 11.94
C GLU A 102 -12.52 -8.02 11.15
N SER A 103 -12.86 -8.45 9.93
CA SER A 103 -13.95 -7.93 9.10
C SER A 103 -14.05 -8.79 7.84
N THR A 104 -15.27 -9.11 7.39
CA THR A 104 -15.46 -9.83 6.12
C THR A 104 -14.88 -9.07 4.93
N GLY A 105 -14.99 -7.74 4.93
CA GLY A 105 -14.40 -6.89 3.90
C GLY A 105 -12.86 -6.88 3.95
N HIS A 106 -12.27 -6.87 5.15
CA HIS A 106 -10.80 -6.92 5.28
C HIS A 106 -10.24 -8.27 4.83
N GLN A 107 -10.91 -9.37 5.18
CA GLN A 107 -10.55 -10.71 4.72
C GLN A 107 -10.62 -10.81 3.20
N GLY A 108 -11.71 -10.37 2.57
CA GLY A 108 -11.86 -10.40 1.11
C GLY A 108 -10.80 -9.55 0.38
N ILE A 109 -10.49 -8.35 0.89
CA ILE A 109 -9.40 -7.53 0.34
C ILE A 109 -8.06 -8.26 0.48
N ALA A 110 -7.81 -8.90 1.62
CA ALA A 110 -6.55 -9.60 1.86
C ALA A 110 -6.36 -10.82 0.96
N GLU A 111 -7.43 -11.54 0.63
CA GLU A 111 -7.42 -12.65 -0.32
C GLU A 111 -7.13 -12.19 -1.75
N CYS A 112 -7.71 -11.06 -2.19
CA CYS A 112 -7.36 -10.45 -3.48
C CYS A 112 -5.87 -10.05 -3.53
N VAL A 113 -5.38 -9.34 -2.51
CA VAL A 113 -3.97 -8.96 -2.42
C VAL A 113 -3.06 -10.20 -2.39
N GLN A 114 -3.47 -11.27 -1.71
CA GLN A 114 -2.72 -12.54 -1.71
C GLN A 114 -2.59 -13.12 -3.11
N GLN A 115 -3.68 -13.13 -3.89
CA GLN A 115 -3.65 -13.58 -5.28
C GLN A 115 -2.75 -12.72 -6.15
N ASP A 116 -2.87 -11.39 -6.04
CA ASP A 116 -2.11 -10.44 -6.87
C ASP A 116 -0.60 -10.54 -6.60
N LEU A 117 -0.20 -10.62 -5.33
CA LEU A 117 1.21 -10.71 -4.95
C LEU A 117 1.83 -12.06 -5.33
N ALA A 118 1.05 -13.15 -5.29
CA ALA A 118 1.51 -14.44 -5.77
C ALA A 118 1.92 -14.40 -7.25
N ALA A 119 1.28 -13.54 -8.07
CA ALA A 119 1.60 -13.38 -9.49
C ALA A 119 2.99 -12.78 -9.77
N ILE A 120 3.64 -12.19 -8.76
CA ILE A 120 5.04 -11.70 -8.85
C ILE A 120 6.00 -12.53 -7.98
N GLY A 121 5.55 -13.65 -7.40
CA GLY A 121 6.34 -14.49 -6.52
C GLY A 121 6.49 -13.95 -5.08
N VAL A 122 5.54 -13.14 -4.63
CA VAL A 122 5.42 -12.73 -3.22
C VAL A 122 4.25 -13.49 -2.59
N ASN A 123 4.55 -14.37 -1.65
CA ASN A 123 3.56 -15.17 -0.96
C ASN A 123 3.22 -14.50 0.37
N ILE A 124 1.93 -14.31 0.63
CA ILE A 124 1.47 -13.75 1.91
C ILE A 124 0.60 -14.75 2.66
N THR A 125 0.81 -14.86 3.96
CA THR A 125 -0.08 -15.59 4.88
C THR A 125 -0.93 -14.57 5.63
N ILE A 126 -2.26 -14.66 5.49
CA ILE A 126 -3.19 -13.73 6.15
C ILE A 126 -3.29 -14.11 7.64
N HIS A 127 -2.97 -13.17 8.52
CA HIS A 127 -3.08 -13.31 9.96
C HIS A 127 -4.14 -12.35 10.48
N THR A 128 -5.28 -12.90 10.88
CA THR A 128 -6.42 -12.15 11.39
C THR A 128 -6.44 -12.19 12.91
N VAL A 129 -6.50 -11.01 13.54
CA VAL A 129 -6.59 -10.85 15.00
C VAL A 129 -7.73 -9.89 15.37
N ASP A 130 -8.14 -9.92 16.65
CA ASP A 130 -9.10 -8.93 17.17
C ASP A 130 -8.51 -7.50 17.14
N TRP A 131 -9.37 -6.48 17.19
CA TRP A 131 -8.94 -5.08 17.07
C TRP A 131 -7.92 -4.65 18.13
N ALA A 132 -8.05 -5.09 19.39
CA ALA A 132 -7.14 -4.67 20.44
C ALA A 132 -5.75 -5.25 20.21
N THR A 133 -5.68 -6.53 19.84
CA THR A 133 -4.42 -7.18 19.45
C THR A 133 -3.84 -6.51 18.20
N PHE A 134 -4.64 -6.25 17.18
CA PHE A 134 -4.21 -5.60 15.94
C PHE A 134 -3.51 -4.24 16.18
N VAL A 135 -4.10 -3.39 17.02
CA VAL A 135 -3.51 -2.09 17.38
C VAL A 135 -2.19 -2.27 18.10
N ASN A 136 -2.11 -3.21 19.06
CA ASN A 136 -0.89 -3.47 19.81
C ASN A 136 0.25 -4.00 18.92
N GLU A 137 -0.02 -4.97 18.05
CA GLU A 137 0.98 -5.54 17.14
C GLU A 137 1.51 -4.47 16.15
N ARG A 138 0.62 -3.62 15.61
CA ARG A 138 1.02 -2.48 14.76
C ARG A 138 1.92 -1.50 15.48
N GLN A 139 1.55 -1.10 16.70
CA GLN A 139 2.35 -0.18 17.50
C GLN A 139 3.72 -0.77 17.88
N ALA A 140 3.77 -2.09 18.12
CA ALA A 140 4.98 -2.82 18.41
C ALA A 140 5.87 -3.05 17.17
N GLY A 141 5.34 -2.89 15.96
CA GLY A 141 6.05 -3.17 14.70
C GLY A 141 6.13 -4.67 14.38
N ASN A 142 5.26 -5.49 14.97
CA ASN A 142 5.24 -6.94 14.80
C ASN A 142 4.42 -7.36 13.57
N PHE A 143 4.88 -6.97 12.38
CA PHE A 143 4.24 -7.34 11.12
C PHE A 143 5.23 -7.18 9.96
N ASP A 144 5.01 -7.92 8.88
CA ASP A 144 5.69 -7.66 7.60
C ASP A 144 4.85 -6.74 6.72
N LEU A 145 3.57 -7.08 6.55
CA LEU A 145 2.53 -6.22 5.97
C LEU A 145 1.38 -6.08 6.97
N CYS A 146 0.75 -4.90 7.00
CA CYS A 146 -0.44 -4.70 7.82
C CYS A 146 -1.51 -3.89 7.08
N ARG A 147 -2.78 -4.20 7.37
CA ARG A 147 -3.89 -3.40 6.86
C ARG A 147 -3.83 -2.02 7.50
N HIS A 148 -4.14 -0.98 6.74
CA HIS A 148 -4.21 0.38 7.26
C HIS A 148 -5.40 1.16 6.68
N GLY A 149 -5.88 2.14 7.44
CA GLY A 149 -6.79 3.18 6.98
C GLY A 149 -6.63 4.41 7.87
N TRP A 150 -6.86 5.59 7.31
CA TRP A 150 -6.87 6.85 8.06
C TRP A 150 -8.03 7.72 7.58
N LEU A 151 -8.69 8.40 8.51
CA LEU A 151 -9.73 9.38 8.23
C LEU A 151 -9.25 10.72 8.73
N CYS A 152 -9.33 11.75 7.89
CA CYS A 152 -8.80 13.05 8.28
C CYS A 152 -9.61 13.68 9.42
N ASP A 153 -8.94 14.14 10.48
CA ASP A 153 -9.61 14.87 11.58
C ASP A 153 -10.07 16.26 11.14
N PHE A 154 -9.34 16.87 10.20
CA PHE A 154 -9.69 18.10 9.51
C PHE A 154 -9.22 18.04 8.05
N ASN A 155 -9.89 18.79 7.17
CA ASN A 155 -9.66 18.71 5.72
C ASN A 155 -8.40 19.49 5.28
N ASP A 156 -7.24 18.90 5.58
CA ASP A 156 -5.92 19.36 5.17
C ASP A 156 -4.98 18.16 4.93
N PRO A 157 -4.09 18.17 3.92
CA PRO A 157 -3.17 17.07 3.64
C PRO A 157 -2.22 16.76 4.79
N ILE A 158 -1.90 17.73 5.65
CA ILE A 158 -0.98 17.53 6.78
C ILE A 158 -1.47 16.44 7.72
N ASN A 159 -2.79 16.30 7.90
CA ASN A 159 -3.39 15.31 8.78
C ASN A 159 -3.09 13.88 8.31
N MET A 160 -2.82 13.68 7.02
CA MET A 160 -2.39 12.38 6.48
C MET A 160 -0.86 12.27 6.44
N LEU A 161 -0.15 13.34 6.07
CA LEU A 161 1.30 13.31 5.86
C LEU A 161 2.09 13.20 7.16
N GLU A 162 1.59 13.77 8.25
CA GLU A 162 2.28 13.77 9.55
C GLU A 162 2.39 12.38 10.19
N LEU A 163 1.57 11.41 9.75
CA LEU A 163 1.63 10.03 10.21
C LEU A 163 3.01 9.41 10.00
N PHE A 164 3.70 9.76 8.91
CA PHE A 164 5.01 9.18 8.60
C PHE A 164 6.19 9.92 9.24
N GLY A 165 5.93 10.92 10.09
CA GLY A 165 6.97 11.56 10.89
C GLY A 165 7.60 10.58 11.88
N SER A 166 8.94 10.57 12.01
CA SER A 166 9.65 9.64 12.91
C SER A 166 9.25 9.77 14.38
N THR A 167 8.77 10.95 14.80
CA THR A 167 8.26 11.22 16.15
C THR A 167 6.75 11.11 16.28
N SER A 168 6.03 10.75 15.20
CA SER A 168 4.57 10.62 15.23
C SER A 168 4.16 9.36 15.99
N GLY A 169 3.21 9.50 16.91
CA GLY A 169 2.59 8.37 17.61
C GLY A 169 1.75 7.48 16.69
N ASN A 170 1.38 8.00 15.51
CA ASN A 170 0.61 7.31 14.48
C ASN A 170 1.50 6.80 13.33
N ASN A 171 2.83 6.80 13.49
CA ASN A 171 3.77 6.18 12.55
C ASN A 171 3.78 4.66 12.73
N ASP A 172 2.68 4.02 12.38
CA ASP A 172 2.53 2.57 12.47
C ASP A 172 3.45 1.84 11.49
N ALA A 173 3.86 2.50 10.40
CA ALA A 173 4.87 2.00 9.46
C ALA A 173 6.30 1.96 10.06
N GLN A 174 6.48 2.48 11.28
CA GLN A 174 7.75 2.56 12.01
C GLN A 174 8.87 3.23 11.19
N LEU A 175 8.51 4.16 10.31
CA LEU A 175 9.47 4.81 9.41
C LEU A 175 10.49 5.64 10.21
N GLY A 176 11.77 5.30 10.06
CA GLY A 176 12.87 6.04 10.71
C GLY A 176 13.03 5.77 12.21
N LYS A 177 12.49 4.66 12.72
CA LYS A 177 12.76 4.13 14.06
C LYS A 177 13.81 3.01 14.03
#